data_AF-U4T3I2-F1
#
_entry.id   AF-U4T3I2-F1
#
_cell.length_a   1.000
_cell.length_b   1.000
_cell.length_c   1.000
_cell.angle_alpha   90.00
_cell.angle_beta   90.00
_cell.angle_gamma   90.00
#
_symmetry.space_group_name_H-M   'P 1'
#
loop_
_entity.id
_entity.type
_entity.pdbx_description
1 polymer ?
#
loop_
_entity_poly.entity_id
_entity_poly.type
_entity_poly.pdbx_seq_one_letter_code
_entity_poly.pdbx_strand_id
1 'polypeptide(L)'
;MSQDNTKSSNHADGQNDKYVPPKVWVQDKDNGGKFASINRPTAGARHDKTLPVGEAPLQLYSLNTPNGVKVNMLLEELAELGLKGAEYDAYKIDISAGDQFGSGFVAINPNSKIPALVDHSNKEGGEPIAVFESGAILMYLAEKFGKFIPLEAGKARADCLSWVMWQMGSAPFLGGGFGHFYAYAPEPLEYPINRYTMETKRQLDVLDTHLKNSEYMCGDKEEDYNIADMIIWAWYGQLVLGKLYDAAEFLQVDDYEHVKRWAQKIAERPAIKRAVDLPLQPMV
;
A
#
# COMPACT_ATOMS: atom_id res chain seq x y z
N MET A 1 -71.42 -29.59 20.65
CA MET A 1 -70.66 -28.35 20.36
C MET A 1 -69.34 -28.82 19.72
N SER A 2 -69.33 -29.25 18.46
CA SER A 2 -69.29 -28.46 17.22
C SER A 2 -68.15 -27.45 17.17
N GLN A 3 -67.10 -27.82 16.41
CA GLN A 3 -66.24 -26.98 15.56
C GLN A 3 -65.33 -25.95 16.26
N ASP A 4 -64.12 -25.62 15.79
CA ASP A 4 -63.48 -25.91 14.52
C ASP A 4 -61.95 -25.85 14.66
N ASN A 5 -61.33 -26.45 13.67
CA ASN A 5 -59.92 -26.43 13.31
C ASN A 5 -59.45 -24.99 13.05
N THR A 6 -58.22 -24.66 13.44
CA THR A 6 -57.23 -24.03 12.54
C THR A 6 -55.90 -23.83 13.24
N LYS A 7 -54.92 -24.66 12.84
CA LYS A 7 -53.50 -24.31 12.87
C LYS A 7 -53.31 -23.07 11.99
N SER A 8 -52.94 -21.93 12.58
CA SER A 8 -52.35 -20.84 11.81
C SER A 8 -50.84 -21.02 11.84
N SER A 9 -50.32 -21.61 10.77
CA SER A 9 -48.93 -21.49 10.37
C SER A 9 -48.72 -20.09 9.79
N ASN A 10 -48.21 -19.16 10.59
CA ASN A 10 -47.65 -17.93 10.04
C ASN A 10 -46.21 -18.19 9.57
N HIS A 11 -46.09 -18.86 8.42
CA HIS A 11 -44.97 -18.65 7.52
C HIS A 11 -45.34 -17.52 6.56
N ALA A 12 -45.02 -16.29 6.97
CA ALA A 12 -44.84 -15.13 6.09
C ALA A 12 -44.31 -13.99 6.98
N ASP A 13 -43.04 -13.67 6.84
CA ASP A 13 -42.65 -12.34 6.37
C ASP A 13 -41.13 -12.27 6.27
N GLY A 14 -40.65 -12.09 5.05
CA GLY A 14 -39.30 -11.63 4.78
C GLY A 14 -39.14 -10.23 5.35
N GLN A 15 -38.74 -10.13 6.61
CA GLN A 15 -38.29 -8.87 7.19
C GLN A 15 -36.88 -8.59 6.68
N ASN A 16 -36.83 -7.68 5.72
CA ASN A 16 -35.64 -6.94 5.33
C ASN A 16 -35.26 -6.03 6.51
N ASP A 17 -34.79 -6.63 7.61
CA ASP A 17 -34.38 -5.90 8.81
C ASP A 17 -33.15 -5.07 8.45
N LYS A 18 -33.37 -3.79 8.19
CA LYS A 18 -32.30 -2.82 7.98
C LYS A 18 -31.39 -2.83 9.20
N TYR A 19 -30.10 -3.03 8.97
CA TYR A 19 -29.10 -2.95 10.02
C TYR A 19 -29.17 -1.61 10.76
N VAL A 20 -29.27 -1.67 12.08
CA VAL A 20 -29.21 -0.50 12.97
C VAL A 20 -27.89 -0.58 13.75
N PRO A 21 -26.93 0.33 13.52
CA PRO A 21 -25.70 0.36 14.29
C PRO A 21 -25.98 0.45 15.80
N PRO A 22 -25.30 -0.34 16.65
CA PRO A 22 -25.48 -0.23 18.10
C PRO A 22 -24.93 1.11 18.59
N LYS A 23 -25.41 1.58 19.75
CA LYS A 23 -24.89 2.81 20.39
C LYS A 23 -23.39 2.72 20.72
N VAL A 24 -22.93 1.52 21.03
CA VAL A 24 -21.52 1.20 21.28
C VAL A 24 -21.19 0.00 20.42
N TRP A 25 -20.18 0.14 19.56
CA TRP A 25 -19.72 -0.96 18.73
C TRP A 25 -18.93 -1.96 19.58
N VAL A 26 -19.18 -3.25 19.33
CA VAL A 26 -18.50 -4.39 19.94
C VAL A 26 -18.14 -5.38 18.84
N GLN A 27 -17.00 -6.06 18.99
CA GLN A 27 -16.59 -7.10 18.05
C GLN A 27 -17.26 -8.43 18.40
N ASP A 28 -18.54 -8.58 18.03
CA ASP A 28 -19.31 -9.78 18.37
C ASP A 28 -19.02 -10.97 17.43
N LYS A 29 -18.49 -10.69 16.23
CA LYS A 29 -18.12 -11.67 15.21
C LYS A 29 -16.86 -11.20 14.48
N ASP A 30 -16.11 -12.14 13.91
CA ASP A 30 -15.08 -11.78 12.94
C ASP A 30 -15.72 -11.08 11.73
N ASN A 31 -15.06 -10.05 11.20
CA ASN A 31 -15.57 -9.23 10.09
C ASN A 31 -15.71 -10.00 8.75
N GLY A 32 -15.44 -11.31 8.73
CA GLY A 32 -15.42 -12.12 7.51
C GLY A 32 -14.31 -11.72 6.52
N GLY A 33 -14.28 -12.41 5.38
CA GLY A 33 -13.33 -12.14 4.29
C GLY A 33 -11.90 -12.62 4.53
N LYS A 34 -11.02 -12.34 3.57
CA LYS A 34 -9.64 -12.88 3.50
C LYS A 34 -8.77 -12.57 4.73
N PHE A 35 -9.05 -11.47 5.44
CA PHE A 35 -8.22 -10.95 6.54
C PHE A 35 -8.88 -11.05 7.92
N ALA A 36 -9.94 -11.86 8.07
CA ALA A 36 -10.66 -12.04 9.34
C ALA A 36 -9.77 -12.51 10.50
N SER A 37 -8.79 -13.38 10.22
CA SER A 37 -7.88 -13.94 11.23
C SER A 37 -6.89 -12.92 11.81
N ILE A 38 -6.63 -11.82 11.11
CA ILE A 38 -5.59 -10.84 11.49
C ILE A 38 -6.17 -9.51 12.02
N ASN A 39 -7.30 -9.05 11.49
CA ASN A 39 -7.89 -7.75 11.83
C ASN A 39 -8.46 -7.75 13.26
N ARG A 40 -8.09 -6.75 14.06
CA ARG A 40 -8.54 -6.58 15.45
C ARG A 40 -8.75 -5.09 15.77
N PRO A 41 -9.58 -4.77 16.78
CA PRO A 41 -9.77 -3.41 17.27
C PRO A 41 -8.62 -2.93 18.20
N THR A 42 -7.64 -3.79 18.50
CA THR A 42 -6.50 -3.49 19.36
C THR A 42 -5.17 -3.63 18.61
N ALA A 43 -4.23 -2.75 18.96
CA ALA A 43 -2.85 -2.76 18.45
C ALA A 43 -1.91 -3.53 19.40
N GLY A 44 -0.64 -3.63 19.02
CA GLY A 44 0.43 -4.19 19.85
C GLY A 44 0.87 -5.59 19.45
N ALA A 45 1.96 -6.04 20.09
CA ALA A 45 2.54 -7.35 19.85
C ALA A 45 1.63 -8.46 20.36
N ARG A 46 1.61 -9.58 19.63
CA ARG A 46 0.78 -10.76 19.93
C ARG A 46 1.61 -12.01 20.24
N HIS A 47 2.90 -11.97 19.93
CA HIS A 47 3.86 -13.04 20.22
C HIS A 47 5.27 -12.47 20.24
N ASP A 48 6.16 -13.14 20.96
CA ASP A 48 7.57 -12.79 20.97
C ASP A 48 8.26 -13.29 19.71
N LYS A 49 8.87 -12.38 18.95
CA LYS A 49 9.63 -12.69 17.75
C LYS A 49 10.60 -11.55 17.46
N THR A 50 11.90 -11.84 17.52
CA THR A 50 12.96 -10.91 17.17
C THR A 50 13.08 -10.81 15.65
N LEU A 51 13.56 -9.66 15.17
CA LEU A 51 13.86 -9.47 13.75
C LEU A 51 15.30 -9.93 13.46
N PRO A 52 15.55 -10.64 12.33
CA PRO A 52 16.91 -10.89 11.88
C PRO A 52 17.58 -9.59 11.43
N VAL A 53 18.88 -9.45 11.65
CA VAL A 53 19.68 -8.29 11.19
C VAL A 53 20.87 -8.83 10.42
N GLY A 54 21.00 -8.42 9.17
CA GLY A 54 22.12 -8.77 8.31
C GLY A 54 23.26 -7.75 8.37
N GLU A 55 24.19 -7.86 7.43
CA GLU A 55 25.42 -7.05 7.40
C GLU A 55 25.23 -5.69 6.72
N ALA A 56 24.18 -5.53 5.92
CA ALA A 56 23.93 -4.30 5.19
C ALA A 56 23.51 -3.15 6.14
N PRO A 57 23.81 -1.88 5.80
CA PRO A 57 23.41 -0.75 6.63
C PRO A 57 21.89 -0.57 6.72
N LEU A 58 21.13 -0.99 5.72
CA LEU A 58 19.67 -0.83 5.69
C LEU A 58 18.99 -2.19 5.83
N GLN A 59 18.08 -2.31 6.78
CA GLN A 59 17.33 -3.54 7.04
C GLN A 59 15.85 -3.29 6.71
N LEU A 60 15.36 -3.90 5.62
CA LEU A 60 13.99 -3.76 5.15
C LEU A 60 13.14 -4.97 5.60
N TYR A 61 12.05 -4.72 6.31
CA TYR A 61 11.06 -5.73 6.69
C TYR A 61 9.76 -5.47 5.93
N SER A 62 9.47 -6.30 4.94
CA SER A 62 8.48 -5.96 3.91
C SER A 62 7.78 -7.18 3.30
N LEU A 63 6.90 -6.90 2.35
CA LEU A 63 6.26 -7.85 1.44
C LEU A 63 6.02 -7.12 0.12
N ASN A 64 6.12 -7.81 -1.03
CA ASN A 64 5.92 -7.25 -2.38
C ASN A 64 4.44 -6.93 -2.70
N THR A 65 3.78 -6.24 -1.77
CA THR A 65 2.55 -5.48 -2.01
C THR A 65 2.92 -4.14 -2.66
N PRO A 66 1.94 -3.40 -3.23
CA PRO A 66 2.18 -2.04 -3.69
C PRO A 66 2.93 -1.15 -2.70
N ASN A 67 2.68 -1.25 -1.39
CA ASN A 67 3.39 -0.41 -0.42
C ASN A 67 4.86 -0.83 -0.21
N GLY A 68 5.16 -2.13 -0.29
CA GLY A 68 6.54 -2.62 -0.23
C GLY A 68 7.32 -2.28 -1.50
N VAL A 69 6.69 -2.44 -2.66
CA VAL A 69 7.29 -2.13 -3.96
C VAL A 69 7.78 -0.68 -4.03
N LYS A 70 7.09 0.29 -3.43
CA LYS A 70 7.58 1.69 -3.32
C LYS A 70 9.03 1.76 -2.83
N VAL A 71 9.31 1.07 -1.72
CA VAL A 71 10.63 1.07 -1.07
C VAL A 71 11.62 0.28 -1.89
N ASN A 72 11.20 -0.87 -2.43
CA ASN A 72 12.02 -1.68 -3.33
C ASN A 72 12.49 -0.84 -4.54
N MET A 73 11.59 -0.05 -5.16
CA MET A 73 11.91 0.79 -6.31
C MET A 73 13.03 1.77 -5.99
N LEU A 74 12.92 2.51 -4.86
CA LEU A 74 13.95 3.47 -4.49
C LEU A 74 15.28 2.78 -4.14
N LEU A 75 15.26 1.67 -3.39
CA LEU A 75 16.47 0.93 -3.05
C LEU A 75 17.18 0.40 -4.30
N GLU A 76 16.43 -0.17 -5.24
CA GLU A 76 16.98 -0.69 -6.50
C GLU A 76 17.53 0.40 -7.42
N GLU A 77 16.91 1.60 -7.42
CA GLU A 77 17.42 2.76 -8.14
C GLU A 77 18.72 3.30 -7.49
N LEU A 78 18.79 3.33 -6.16
CA LEU A 78 20.02 3.72 -5.44
C LEU A 78 21.14 2.68 -5.66
N ALA A 79 20.80 1.39 -5.74
CA ALA A 79 21.73 0.31 -6.05
C ALA A 79 22.26 0.40 -7.49
N GLU A 80 21.41 0.74 -8.47
CA GLU A 80 21.83 0.98 -9.86
C GLU A 80 22.84 2.13 -9.97
N LEU A 81 22.68 3.17 -9.12
CA LEU A 81 23.62 4.28 -9.02
C LEU A 81 24.93 3.90 -8.28
N GLY A 82 25.03 2.70 -7.70
CA GLY A 82 26.21 2.24 -6.97
C GLY A 82 26.50 3.07 -5.71
N LEU A 83 25.48 3.62 -5.06
CA LEU A 83 25.67 4.49 -3.90
C LEU A 83 26.07 3.67 -2.67
N LYS A 84 27.30 3.89 -2.20
CA LYS A 84 27.79 3.32 -0.96
C LYS A 84 26.89 3.70 0.21
N GLY A 85 26.51 2.73 1.03
CA GLY A 85 25.63 2.92 2.17
C GLY A 85 24.15 2.67 1.85
N ALA A 86 23.78 2.49 0.58
CA ALA A 86 22.43 2.12 0.17
C ALA A 86 22.24 0.60 0.05
N GLU A 87 23.26 -0.19 0.36
CA GLU A 87 23.14 -1.65 0.43
C GLU A 87 22.11 -2.04 1.50
N TYR A 88 21.33 -3.08 1.24
CA TYR A 88 20.24 -3.45 2.12
C TYR A 88 20.05 -4.96 2.21
N ASP A 89 19.56 -5.41 3.35
CA ASP A 89 18.99 -6.75 3.55
C ASP A 89 17.46 -6.62 3.56
N ALA A 90 16.75 -7.46 2.80
CA ALA A 90 15.28 -7.42 2.74
C ALA A 90 14.68 -8.73 3.23
N TYR A 91 13.86 -8.65 4.27
CA TYR A 91 13.20 -9.77 4.94
C TYR A 91 11.69 -9.78 4.69
N LYS A 92 11.15 -10.99 4.51
CA LYS A 92 9.74 -11.24 4.28
C LYS A 92 8.97 -11.20 5.61
N ILE A 93 8.00 -10.31 5.70
CA ILE A 93 6.97 -10.30 6.74
C ILE A 93 5.69 -10.86 6.14
N ASP A 94 5.33 -12.09 6.49
CA ASP A 94 4.09 -12.70 6.00
C ASP A 94 2.88 -12.14 6.77
N ILE A 95 2.25 -11.13 6.17
CA ILE A 95 1.11 -10.45 6.79
C ILE A 95 -0.11 -11.35 6.98
N SER A 96 -0.19 -12.47 6.25
CA SER A 96 -1.29 -13.44 6.38
C SER A 96 -1.04 -14.40 7.54
N ALA A 97 0.23 -14.68 7.86
CA ALA A 97 0.64 -15.46 9.03
C ALA A 97 0.66 -14.62 10.32
N GLY A 98 0.60 -13.29 10.22
CA GLY A 98 0.58 -12.40 11.37
C GLY A 98 1.97 -11.96 11.86
N ASP A 99 3.03 -12.13 11.04
CA ASP A 99 4.41 -11.76 11.39
C ASP A 99 4.56 -10.29 11.83
N GLN A 100 3.73 -9.40 11.29
CA GLN A 100 3.68 -7.97 11.62
C GLN A 100 3.27 -7.69 13.08
N PHE A 101 2.79 -8.70 13.81
CA PHE A 101 2.44 -8.59 15.22
C PHE A 101 3.50 -9.20 16.15
N GLY A 102 4.66 -9.60 15.63
CA GLY A 102 5.80 -10.02 16.45
C GLY A 102 6.42 -8.84 17.22
N SER A 103 6.91 -9.10 18.43
CA SER A 103 7.46 -8.05 19.30
C SER A 103 8.54 -7.18 18.65
N GLY A 104 9.45 -7.78 17.87
CA GLY A 104 10.48 -7.05 17.13
C GLY A 104 9.91 -6.15 16.01
N PHE A 105 8.91 -6.63 15.26
CA PHE A 105 8.28 -5.81 14.21
C PHE A 105 7.49 -4.63 14.82
N VAL A 106 6.75 -4.89 15.90
CA VAL A 106 6.00 -3.83 16.61
C VAL A 106 6.92 -2.78 17.21
N ALA A 107 8.13 -3.16 17.65
CA ALA A 107 9.12 -2.21 18.15
C ALA A 107 9.58 -1.18 17.10
N ILE A 108 9.66 -1.59 15.82
CA ILE A 108 10.06 -0.69 14.73
C ILE A 108 8.87 -0.03 14.03
N ASN A 109 7.69 -0.64 14.10
CA ASN A 109 6.45 -0.06 13.62
C ASN A 109 5.27 -0.45 14.54
N PRO A 110 4.84 0.43 15.46
CA PRO A 110 3.73 0.13 16.36
C PRO A 110 2.38 -0.01 15.64
N ASN A 111 2.28 0.45 14.39
CA ASN A 111 1.09 0.29 13.54
C ASN A 111 0.97 -1.14 12.95
N SER A 112 2.00 -1.99 13.10
CA SER A 112 2.00 -3.37 12.60
C SER A 112 1.67 -3.46 11.10
N LYS A 113 2.29 -2.60 10.27
CA LYS A 113 2.14 -2.62 8.80
C LYS A 113 3.49 -2.61 8.10
N ILE A 114 3.58 -3.35 7.01
CA ILE A 114 4.72 -3.25 6.08
C ILE A 114 4.55 -2.04 5.14
N PRO A 115 5.65 -1.53 4.56
CA PRO A 115 7.04 -1.80 4.92
C PRO A 115 7.48 -1.07 6.20
N ALA A 116 8.52 -1.59 6.84
CA ALA A 116 9.30 -0.90 7.87
C ALA A 116 10.80 -1.07 7.57
N LEU A 117 11.60 -0.05 7.85
CA LEU A 117 13.04 -0.03 7.61
C LEU A 117 13.79 0.36 8.88
N VAL A 118 14.94 -0.26 9.11
CA VAL A 118 15.88 0.14 10.16
C VAL A 118 17.22 0.51 9.52
N ASP A 119 17.70 1.71 9.78
CA ASP A 119 19.00 2.20 9.32
C ASP A 119 20.05 2.05 10.42
N HIS A 120 21.02 1.17 10.17
CA HIS A 120 22.17 0.84 11.01
C HIS A 120 23.47 1.53 10.55
N SER A 121 23.39 2.48 9.61
CA SER A 121 24.58 3.16 9.06
C SER A 121 25.28 4.10 10.04
N ASN A 122 24.66 4.42 11.19
CA ASN A 122 25.28 5.26 12.20
C ASN A 122 26.38 4.52 12.95
N LYS A 123 27.61 4.58 12.41
CA LYS A 123 28.80 3.88 12.94
C LYS A 123 29.41 4.52 14.18
N GLU A 124 28.98 5.71 14.59
CA GLU A 124 29.56 6.46 15.71
C GLU A 124 28.84 6.23 17.05
N GLY A 125 28.22 5.06 17.24
CA GLY A 125 27.62 4.65 18.52
C GLY A 125 26.23 5.22 18.79
N GLY A 126 25.53 5.71 17.76
CA GLY A 126 24.12 6.07 17.87
C GLY A 126 23.20 4.86 17.68
N GLU A 127 22.00 4.95 18.25
CA GLU A 127 20.96 3.94 18.10
C GLU A 127 20.51 3.81 16.62
N PRO A 128 20.16 2.59 16.15
CA PRO A 128 19.56 2.39 14.84
C PRO A 128 18.29 3.22 14.65
N ILE A 129 18.06 3.73 13.43
CA ILE A 129 16.92 4.59 13.13
C ILE A 129 15.81 3.75 12.48
N ALA A 130 14.73 3.50 13.21
CA ALA A 130 13.54 2.86 12.67
C ALA A 130 12.66 3.89 11.93
N VAL A 131 12.24 3.56 10.71
CA VAL A 131 11.36 4.37 9.85
C VAL A 131 10.23 3.48 9.33
N PHE A 132 8.99 3.90 9.55
CA PHE A 132 7.79 3.22 9.04
C PHE A 132 6.90 4.21 8.29
N GLU A 133 5.90 3.67 7.57
CA GLU A 133 5.18 4.33 6.48
C GLU A 133 6.02 4.46 5.21
N SER A 134 5.55 3.82 4.12
CA SER A 134 6.27 3.78 2.85
C SER A 134 6.68 5.17 2.33
N GLY A 135 5.82 6.18 2.42
CA GLY A 135 6.15 7.54 2.02
C GLY A 135 7.26 8.17 2.87
N ALA A 136 7.27 7.91 4.18
CA ALA A 136 8.32 8.39 5.07
C ALA A 136 9.66 7.71 4.79
N ILE A 137 9.66 6.40 4.53
CA ILE A 137 10.86 5.65 4.13
C ILE A 137 11.42 6.22 2.81
N LEU A 138 10.57 6.49 1.82
CA LEU A 138 11.00 7.09 0.54
C LEU A 138 11.65 8.45 0.75
N MET A 139 11.00 9.34 1.52
CA MET A 139 11.57 10.65 1.83
C MET A 139 12.90 10.52 2.59
N TYR A 140 12.96 9.68 3.62
CA TYR A 140 14.16 9.45 4.42
C TYR A 140 15.35 9.01 3.57
N LEU A 141 15.18 7.98 2.73
CA LEU A 141 16.26 7.47 1.88
C LEU A 141 16.64 8.47 0.79
N ALA A 142 15.65 9.09 0.13
CA ALA A 142 15.89 10.07 -0.92
C ALA A 142 16.69 11.28 -0.39
N GLU A 143 16.37 11.77 0.80
CA GLU A 143 17.11 12.84 1.49
C GLU A 143 18.49 12.38 1.95
N LYS A 144 18.59 11.20 2.57
CA LYS A 144 19.86 10.63 3.05
C LYS A 144 20.90 10.52 1.94
N PHE A 145 20.48 10.13 0.74
CA PHE A 145 21.38 9.96 -0.41
C PHE A 145 21.39 11.15 -1.37
N GLY A 146 20.52 12.14 -1.17
CA GLY A 146 20.38 13.29 -2.06
C GLY A 146 19.99 12.91 -3.49
N LYS A 147 19.11 11.91 -3.64
CA LYS A 147 18.67 11.37 -4.93
C LYS A 147 17.15 11.21 -4.97
N PHE A 148 16.57 11.34 -6.15
CA PHE A 148 15.14 11.13 -6.40
C PHE A 148 14.22 12.02 -5.54
N ILE A 149 14.69 13.19 -5.11
CA ILE A 149 13.88 14.23 -4.47
C ILE A 149 14.56 15.60 -4.63
N PRO A 150 13.83 16.69 -4.90
CA PRO A 150 14.37 18.04 -4.78
C PRO A 150 14.67 18.38 -3.30
N LEU A 151 15.93 18.70 -2.99
CA LEU A 151 16.37 19.00 -1.63
C LEU A 151 16.10 20.45 -1.21
N GLU A 152 16.28 21.39 -2.14
CA GLU A 152 16.10 22.80 -1.86
C GLU A 152 14.62 23.18 -1.71
N ALA A 153 14.34 24.05 -0.74
CA ALA A 153 13.01 24.62 -0.61
C ALA A 153 12.65 25.42 -1.87
N GLY A 154 11.48 25.14 -2.44
CA GLY A 154 11.05 25.78 -3.68
C GLY A 154 9.92 25.01 -4.36
N LYS A 155 9.55 25.48 -5.56
CA LYS A 155 8.41 24.92 -6.31
C LYS A 155 8.54 23.42 -6.53
N ALA A 156 9.69 22.94 -7.03
CA ALA A 156 9.90 21.52 -7.33
C ALA A 156 9.73 20.63 -6.09
N ARG A 157 10.28 21.04 -4.94
CA ARG A 157 10.11 20.30 -3.68
C ARG A 157 8.65 20.31 -3.21
N ALA A 158 7.97 21.45 -3.31
CA ALA A 158 6.56 21.56 -2.94
C ALA A 158 5.65 20.70 -3.83
N ASP A 159 5.89 20.67 -5.15
CA ASP A 159 5.14 19.82 -6.09
C ASP A 159 5.36 18.33 -5.78
N CYS A 160 6.62 17.92 -5.58
CA CYS A 160 6.98 16.54 -5.21
C CYS A 160 6.27 16.10 -3.93
N LEU A 161 6.36 16.90 -2.86
CA LEU A 161 5.70 16.59 -1.60
C LEU A 161 4.18 16.56 -1.71
N SER A 162 3.59 17.43 -2.54
CA SER A 162 2.15 17.45 -2.79
C SER A 162 1.67 16.13 -3.40
N TRP A 163 2.39 15.60 -4.40
CA TRP A 163 2.06 14.32 -5.02
C TRP A 163 2.33 13.12 -4.11
N VAL A 164 3.42 13.15 -3.34
CA VAL A 164 3.70 12.12 -2.32
C VAL A 164 2.56 12.06 -1.30
N MET A 165 2.13 13.20 -0.77
CA MET A 165 1.05 13.26 0.22
C MET A 165 -0.32 12.95 -0.40
N TRP A 166 -0.56 13.37 -1.64
CA TRP A 166 -1.74 12.96 -2.40
C TRP A 166 -1.81 11.43 -2.50
N GLN A 167 -0.70 10.77 -2.80
CA GLN A 167 -0.65 9.31 -2.92
C GLN A 167 -0.97 8.64 -1.58
N MET A 168 -0.33 9.10 -0.50
CA MET A 168 -0.53 8.54 0.84
C MET A 168 -1.97 8.72 1.32
N GLY A 169 -2.64 9.82 0.95
CA GLY A 169 -4.05 10.05 1.25
C GLY A 169 -5.04 9.32 0.32
N SER A 170 -4.64 9.01 -0.92
CA SER A 170 -5.53 8.42 -1.94
C SER A 170 -5.50 6.89 -1.95
N ALA A 171 -4.33 6.28 -1.76
CA ALA A 171 -4.16 4.83 -1.78
C ALA A 171 -5.06 4.05 -0.79
N PRO A 172 -5.42 4.56 0.41
CA PRO A 172 -6.40 3.92 1.27
C PRO A 172 -7.78 3.74 0.62
N PHE A 173 -8.22 4.65 -0.27
CA PHE A 173 -9.48 4.49 -1.00
C PHE A 173 -9.38 3.41 -2.09
N LEU A 174 -8.24 3.34 -2.79
CA LEU A 174 -7.99 2.29 -3.78
C LEU A 174 -7.82 0.91 -3.14
N GLY A 175 -6.95 0.77 -2.14
CA GLY A 175 -6.67 -0.53 -1.51
C GLY A 175 -7.71 -0.96 -0.48
N GLY A 176 -7.93 -0.12 0.53
CA GLY A 176 -8.83 -0.40 1.66
C GLY A 176 -10.31 -0.18 1.34
N GLY A 177 -10.61 0.58 0.30
CA GLY A 177 -11.95 0.72 -0.27
C GLY A 177 -12.16 -0.23 -1.44
N PHE A 178 -11.78 0.21 -2.64
CA PHE A 178 -12.06 -0.50 -3.90
C PHE A 178 -11.55 -1.94 -3.86
N GLY A 179 -10.26 -2.15 -3.63
CA GLY A 179 -9.65 -3.48 -3.61
C GLY A 179 -10.27 -4.40 -2.55
N HIS A 180 -10.62 -3.88 -1.37
CA HIS A 180 -11.32 -4.66 -0.35
C HIS A 180 -12.70 -5.11 -0.83
N PHE A 181 -13.57 -4.16 -1.22
CA PHE A 181 -14.96 -4.47 -1.56
C PHE A 181 -15.13 -5.17 -2.91
N TYR A 182 -14.21 -4.97 -3.84
CA TYR A 182 -14.22 -5.61 -5.16
C TYR A 182 -13.59 -7.02 -5.12
N ALA A 183 -12.46 -7.21 -4.42
CA ALA A 183 -11.66 -8.43 -4.54
C ALA A 183 -11.58 -9.31 -3.28
N TYR A 184 -11.88 -8.79 -2.08
CA TYR A 184 -11.60 -9.51 -0.82
C TYR A 184 -12.79 -9.66 0.14
N ALA A 185 -13.82 -8.82 0.01
CA ALA A 185 -15.05 -8.96 0.76
C ALA A 185 -15.69 -10.33 0.45
N PRO A 186 -16.30 -10.99 1.44
CA PRO A 186 -16.87 -12.33 1.25
C PRO A 186 -18.06 -12.33 0.28
N GLU A 187 -18.73 -11.19 0.11
CA GLU A 187 -19.88 -11.01 -0.77
C GLU A 187 -19.77 -9.66 -1.49
N PRO A 188 -20.24 -9.56 -2.75
CA PRO A 188 -20.25 -8.30 -3.48
C PRO A 188 -21.32 -7.37 -2.90
N LEU A 189 -20.90 -6.19 -2.45
CA LEU A 189 -21.77 -5.17 -1.89
C LEU A 189 -21.84 -3.99 -2.85
N GLU A 190 -22.98 -3.82 -3.53
CA GLU A 190 -23.15 -2.82 -4.60
C GLU A 190 -22.79 -1.40 -4.15
N TYR A 191 -23.34 -0.94 -3.02
CA TYR A 191 -23.12 0.42 -2.54
C TYR A 191 -21.62 0.76 -2.31
N PRO A 192 -20.85 0.00 -1.49
CA PRO A 192 -19.44 0.32 -1.31
C PRO A 192 -18.61 0.08 -2.57
N ILE A 193 -18.91 -0.94 -3.39
CA ILE A 193 -18.23 -1.13 -4.68
C ILE A 193 -18.40 0.12 -5.54
N ASN A 194 -19.63 0.59 -5.75
CA ASN A 194 -19.91 1.79 -6.55
C ASN A 194 -19.20 3.03 -5.98
N ARG A 195 -19.27 3.23 -4.65
CA ARG A 195 -18.61 4.36 -3.98
C ARG A 195 -17.11 4.40 -4.24
N TYR A 196 -16.41 3.29 -4.02
CA TYR A 196 -14.95 3.27 -4.13
C TYR A 196 -14.45 3.09 -5.56
N THR A 197 -15.26 2.51 -6.45
CA THR A 197 -15.00 2.51 -7.89
C THR A 197 -15.04 3.93 -8.44
N MET A 198 -16.05 4.72 -8.08
CA MET A 198 -16.17 6.12 -8.49
C MET A 198 -14.95 6.93 -8.03
N GLU A 199 -14.54 6.78 -6.77
CA GLU A 199 -13.35 7.48 -6.25
C GLU A 199 -12.06 6.99 -6.93
N THR A 200 -11.91 5.69 -7.17
CA THR A 200 -10.74 5.14 -7.88
C THR A 200 -10.65 5.67 -9.31
N LYS A 201 -11.76 5.69 -10.05
CA LYS A 201 -11.82 6.27 -11.40
C LYS A 201 -11.53 7.77 -11.40
N ARG A 202 -11.99 8.51 -10.38
CA ARG A 202 -11.64 9.94 -10.19
C ARG A 202 -10.13 10.13 -9.93
N GLN A 203 -9.52 9.26 -9.13
CA GLN A 203 -8.07 9.30 -8.88
C GLN A 203 -7.27 9.00 -10.15
N LEU A 204 -7.69 8.01 -10.95
CA LEU A 204 -7.11 7.73 -12.26
C LEU A 204 -7.25 8.94 -13.21
N ASP A 205 -8.43 9.57 -13.25
CA ASP A 205 -8.69 10.76 -14.08
C ASP A 205 -7.83 11.96 -13.68
N VAL A 206 -7.57 12.17 -12.38
CA VAL A 206 -6.63 13.19 -11.90
C VAL A 206 -5.22 12.93 -12.44
N LEU A 207 -4.75 11.69 -12.34
CA LEU A 207 -3.41 11.32 -12.83
C LEU A 207 -3.32 11.46 -14.34
N ASP A 208 -4.33 10.98 -15.07
CA ASP A 208 -4.34 11.01 -16.53
C ASP A 208 -4.39 12.45 -17.06
N THR A 209 -5.22 13.30 -16.47
CA THR A 209 -5.30 14.73 -16.80
C THR A 209 -3.98 15.45 -16.54
N HIS A 210 -3.31 15.14 -15.42
CA HIS A 210 -1.99 15.70 -15.10
C HIS A 210 -0.94 15.25 -16.12
N LEU A 211 -0.84 13.94 -16.34
CA LEU A 211 0.16 13.32 -17.21
C LEU A 211 -0.07 13.60 -18.70
N LYS A 212 -1.24 14.12 -19.09
CA LYS A 212 -1.48 14.60 -20.45
C LYS A 212 -0.42 15.58 -20.94
N ASN A 213 0.04 16.47 -20.06
CA ASN A 213 1.01 17.51 -20.39
C ASN A 213 2.32 17.36 -19.60
N SER A 214 2.58 16.18 -19.03
CA SER A 214 3.79 15.94 -18.24
C SER A 214 4.33 14.53 -18.48
N GLU A 215 5.65 14.40 -18.62
CA GLU A 215 6.29 13.09 -18.77
C GLU A 215 6.35 12.32 -17.44
N TYR A 216 6.57 13.05 -16.34
CA TYR A 216 6.61 12.57 -14.97
C TYR A 216 5.72 13.42 -14.06
N MET A 217 5.56 13.02 -12.80
CA MET A 217 4.70 13.76 -11.86
C MET A 217 5.21 15.18 -11.56
N CYS A 218 6.51 15.42 -11.68
CA CYS A 218 7.16 16.69 -11.30
C CYS A 218 8.00 17.33 -12.41
N GLY A 219 7.79 16.95 -13.67
CA GLY A 219 8.52 17.54 -14.80
C GLY A 219 8.52 16.64 -16.03
N ASP A 220 9.34 17.00 -17.00
CA ASP A 220 9.33 16.41 -18.35
C ASP A 220 10.64 15.70 -18.71
N LYS A 221 11.66 15.86 -17.89
CA LYS A 221 13.00 15.33 -18.15
C LYS A 221 13.28 14.11 -17.30
N GLU A 222 14.28 13.35 -17.71
CA GLU A 222 14.67 12.12 -17.01
C GLU A 222 15.11 12.39 -15.57
N GLU A 223 15.76 13.52 -15.32
CA GLU A 223 16.14 13.96 -13.97
C GLU A 223 14.96 14.35 -13.08
N ASP A 224 13.77 14.55 -13.64
CA ASP A 224 12.56 14.92 -12.89
C ASP A 224 11.86 13.69 -12.27
N TYR A 225 12.19 12.47 -12.74
CA TYR A 225 11.72 11.22 -12.15
C TYR A 225 12.17 11.11 -10.70
N ASN A 226 11.20 11.00 -9.78
CA ASN A 226 11.48 11.08 -8.35
C ASN A 226 10.51 10.23 -7.52
N ILE A 227 10.60 10.33 -6.18
CA ILE A 227 9.76 9.55 -5.27
C ILE A 227 8.25 9.75 -5.46
N ALA A 228 7.80 10.88 -6.03
CA ALA A 228 6.39 11.10 -6.39
C ALA A 228 5.93 10.13 -7.49
N ASP A 229 6.77 9.88 -8.49
CA ASP A 229 6.48 8.88 -9.51
C ASP A 229 6.50 7.47 -8.91
N MET A 230 7.54 7.14 -8.14
CA MET A 230 7.69 5.81 -7.53
C MET A 230 6.49 5.45 -6.65
N ILE A 231 6.09 6.39 -5.79
CA ILE A 231 5.04 6.14 -4.80
C ILE A 231 3.67 5.95 -5.45
N ILE A 232 3.38 6.69 -6.52
CA ILE A 232 2.14 6.60 -7.29
C ILE A 232 2.17 5.35 -8.17
N TRP A 233 3.29 5.07 -8.84
CA TRP A 233 3.40 3.99 -9.81
C TRP A 233 3.18 2.63 -9.17
N ALA A 234 3.72 2.43 -7.97
CA ALA A 234 3.57 1.19 -7.23
C ALA A 234 2.10 0.79 -7.00
N TRP A 235 1.17 1.75 -7.00
CA TRP A 235 -0.29 1.50 -6.94
C TRP A 235 -0.97 1.68 -8.29
N TYR A 236 -0.99 2.90 -8.83
CA TYR A 236 -1.79 3.23 -10.00
C TYR A 236 -1.15 2.74 -11.29
N GLY A 237 0.18 2.77 -11.38
CA GLY A 237 0.91 2.19 -12.52
C GLY A 237 0.65 0.69 -12.62
N GLN A 238 0.82 -0.05 -11.53
CA GLN A 238 0.49 -1.47 -11.48
C GLN A 238 -0.99 -1.76 -11.78
N LEU A 239 -1.92 -0.91 -11.32
CA LEU A 239 -3.35 -1.05 -11.59
C LEU A 239 -3.67 -0.94 -13.09
N VAL A 240 -3.19 0.11 -13.77
CA VAL A 240 -3.46 0.33 -15.20
C VAL A 240 -2.69 -0.63 -16.11
N LEU A 241 -1.64 -1.28 -15.58
CA LEU A 241 -0.95 -2.40 -16.22
C LEU A 241 -1.60 -3.76 -15.93
N GLY A 242 -2.77 -3.78 -15.27
CA GLY A 242 -3.55 -4.99 -15.00
C GLY A 242 -2.92 -5.94 -13.99
N LYS A 243 -2.06 -5.43 -13.10
CA LYS A 243 -1.35 -6.24 -12.10
C LYS A 243 -2.05 -6.33 -10.75
N LEU A 244 -3.11 -5.54 -10.54
CA LEU A 244 -3.84 -5.48 -9.28
C LEU A 244 -5.31 -5.87 -9.45
N TYR A 245 -5.79 -6.70 -8.52
CA TYR A 245 -7.20 -7.03 -8.27
C TYR A 245 -8.00 -7.65 -9.42
N ASP A 246 -7.38 -7.97 -10.57
CA ASP A 246 -8.11 -8.36 -11.78
C ASP A 246 -9.21 -7.33 -12.14
N ALA A 247 -8.86 -6.05 -12.02
CA ALA A 247 -9.79 -4.93 -12.07
C ALA A 247 -9.65 -4.06 -13.33
N ALA A 248 -8.72 -4.39 -14.23
CA ALA A 248 -8.39 -3.56 -15.38
C ALA A 248 -9.60 -3.30 -16.29
N GLU A 249 -10.32 -4.35 -16.66
CA GLU A 249 -11.54 -4.26 -17.47
C GLU A 249 -12.63 -3.48 -16.73
N PHE A 250 -12.88 -3.84 -15.46
CA PHE A 250 -13.93 -3.22 -14.63
C PHE A 250 -13.74 -1.71 -14.46
N LEU A 251 -12.50 -1.25 -14.30
CA LEU A 251 -12.16 0.17 -14.18
C LEU A 251 -12.00 0.85 -15.54
N GLN A 252 -12.04 0.11 -16.65
CA GLN A 252 -11.78 0.59 -18.01
C GLN A 252 -10.44 1.32 -18.08
N VAL A 253 -9.38 0.68 -17.58
CA VAL A 253 -8.07 1.34 -17.45
C VAL A 253 -7.45 1.78 -18.78
N ASP A 254 -7.92 1.20 -19.89
CA ASP A 254 -7.47 1.53 -21.25
C ASP A 254 -7.90 2.92 -21.72
N ASP A 255 -8.94 3.51 -21.12
CA ASP A 255 -9.39 4.87 -21.44
C ASP A 255 -8.43 5.95 -20.88
N TYR A 256 -7.56 5.59 -19.93
CA TYR A 256 -6.60 6.50 -19.32
C TYR A 256 -5.23 6.39 -20.03
N GLU A 257 -5.17 6.91 -21.25
CA GLU A 257 -4.01 6.78 -22.15
C GLU A 257 -2.71 7.34 -21.56
N HIS A 258 -2.76 8.47 -20.87
CA HIS A 258 -1.59 9.21 -20.43
C HIS A 258 -0.94 8.56 -19.20
N VAL A 259 -1.76 8.16 -18.22
CA VAL A 259 -1.27 7.40 -17.06
C VAL A 259 -0.78 6.02 -17.48
N LYS A 260 -1.41 5.37 -18.47
CA LYS A 260 -0.93 4.08 -18.98
C LYS A 260 0.42 4.20 -19.69
N ARG A 261 0.62 5.26 -20.51
CA ARG A 261 1.92 5.57 -21.13
C ARG A 261 3.01 5.81 -20.09
N TRP A 262 2.73 6.63 -19.08
CA TRP A 262 3.66 6.88 -17.97
C TRP A 262 3.97 5.58 -17.20
N ALA A 263 2.97 4.76 -16.94
CA ALA A 263 3.13 3.49 -16.24
C ALA A 263 4.05 2.52 -17.01
N GLN A 264 3.85 2.40 -18.32
CA GLN A 264 4.70 1.57 -19.19
C GLN A 264 6.14 2.07 -19.20
N LYS A 265 6.34 3.39 -19.33
CA LYS A 265 7.68 3.99 -19.31
C LYS A 265 8.45 3.65 -18.03
N ILE A 266 7.82 3.82 -16.86
CA ILE A 266 8.47 3.49 -15.58
C ILE A 266 8.68 1.97 -15.43
N ALA A 267 7.76 1.15 -15.93
CA ALA A 267 7.91 -0.32 -15.90
C ALA A 267 9.14 -0.81 -16.67
N GLU A 268 9.59 -0.07 -17.69
CA GLU A 268 10.76 -0.45 -18.50
C GLU A 268 12.10 -0.24 -17.82
N ARG A 269 12.14 0.57 -16.75
CA ARG A 269 13.35 0.87 -15.99
C ARG A 269 13.93 -0.40 -15.34
N PRO A 270 15.24 -0.68 -15.47
CA PRO A 270 15.85 -1.90 -14.92
C PRO A 270 15.63 -2.10 -13.42
N ALA A 271 15.77 -1.04 -12.62
CA ALA A 271 15.53 -1.06 -11.19
C ALA A 271 14.09 -1.48 -10.84
N ILE A 272 13.11 -1.04 -11.64
CA ILE A 272 11.70 -1.30 -11.38
C ILE A 272 11.33 -2.74 -11.71
N LYS A 273 11.92 -3.31 -12.76
CA LYS A 273 11.81 -4.74 -13.08
C LYS A 273 12.33 -5.63 -11.94
N ARG A 274 13.40 -5.21 -11.24
CA ARG A 274 13.91 -5.90 -10.06
C ARG A 274 13.03 -5.67 -8.82
N ALA A 275 12.52 -4.46 -8.66
CA ALA A 275 11.76 -4.05 -7.49
C ALA A 275 10.40 -4.76 -7.32
N VAL A 276 9.69 -5.02 -8.42
CA VAL A 276 8.34 -5.64 -8.37
C VAL A 276 8.36 -7.06 -7.80
N ASP A 277 9.41 -7.82 -8.12
CA ASP A 277 9.59 -9.22 -7.71
C ASP A 277 10.86 -9.38 -6.85
N LEU A 278 11.13 -8.39 -5.99
CA LEU A 278 12.32 -8.38 -5.15
C LEU A 278 12.38 -9.65 -4.28
N PRO A 279 13.49 -10.43 -4.31
CA PRO A 279 13.66 -11.57 -3.42
C PRO A 279 13.71 -11.12 -1.95
N LEU A 280 12.81 -11.68 -1.13
CA LEU A 280 12.75 -11.40 0.31
C LEU A 280 13.23 -12.62 1.10
N GLN A 281 14.22 -12.41 1.98
CA GLN A 281 14.78 -13.43 2.85
C GLN A 281 13.75 -13.87 3.91
N PRO A 282 13.67 -15.15 4.29
CA PRO A 282 12.80 -15.59 5.38
C PRO A 282 13.27 -15.08 6.75
N MET A 283 12.34 -14.94 7.70
CA MET A 283 12.57 -14.47 9.08
C MET A 283 13.14 -15.56 10.02
N VAL A 284 14.03 -16.43 9.52
CA VAL A 284 14.50 -17.64 10.24
C VAL A 284 15.34 -17.28 11.47
#